data_AF-A0A3S9YBB4-F1
#
_entry.id   AF-A0A3S9YBB4-F1
#
_cell.length_a   1.000
_cell.length_b   1.000
_cell.length_c   1.000
_cell.angle_alpha   90.00
_cell.angle_beta   90.00
_cell.angle_gamma   90.00
#
_symmetry.space_group_name_H-M   'P 1'
#
loop_
_entity.id
_entity.type
_entity.pdbx_description
1 polymer ?
#
loop_
_entity_poly.entity_id
_entity_poly.type
_entity_poly.pdbx_seq_one_letter_code
_entity_poly.pdbx_strand_id
1 'polypeptide(L)'
;MKTTWQPQALGLGHWSHPLLGQRVVDHANGDRIGVLRALAPDVKGTDLRPVLRVPDTPPVAWLSPEGGGVEWTTGLDTIEAAQ
;
A
#
# COMPACT_ATOMS: atom_id res chain seq x y z
N MET A 1 -14.84 -17.42 -11.18
CA MET A 1 -14.02 -16.67 -12.16
C MET A 1 -12.96 -15.94 -11.35
N LYS A 2 -11.66 -16.21 -11.57
CA LYS A 2 -10.60 -15.41 -10.94
C LYS A 2 -10.53 -14.09 -11.71
N THR A 3 -11.03 -13.02 -11.11
CA THR A 3 -10.88 -11.68 -11.69
C THR A 3 -9.40 -11.35 -11.69
N THR A 4 -8.73 -11.43 -12.83
CA THR A 4 -7.34 -11.00 -12.97
C THR A 4 -7.34 -9.49 -12.81
N TRP A 5 -6.88 -9.00 -11.67
CA TRP A 5 -6.70 -7.56 -11.47
C TRP A 5 -5.71 -7.03 -12.51
N GLN A 6 -6.09 -5.97 -13.22
CA GLN A 6 -5.17 -5.21 -14.06
C GLN A 6 -4.77 -3.92 -13.32
N PRO A 7 -3.49 -3.76 -12.96
CA PRO A 7 -2.99 -2.52 -12.38
C PRO A 7 -3.16 -1.36 -13.38
N GLN A 8 -3.90 -0.34 -13.00
CA GLN A 8 -3.99 0.93 -13.71
C GLN A 8 -3.28 2.03 -12.92
N ALA A 9 -2.46 2.82 -13.60
CA ALA A 9 -1.86 4.01 -13.00
C ALA A 9 -2.93 5.07 -12.73
N LEU A 10 -2.94 5.59 -11.49
CA LEU A 10 -3.83 6.66 -11.02
C LEU A 10 -3.13 8.04 -11.01
N GLY A 11 -1.85 8.09 -11.39
CA GLY A 11 -1.02 9.29 -11.37
C GLY A 11 -0.19 9.42 -10.08
N LEU A 12 0.87 10.24 -10.13
CA LEU A 12 1.78 10.49 -9.01
C LEU A 12 2.32 9.20 -8.36
N GLY A 13 2.60 8.16 -9.15
CA GLY A 13 3.09 6.87 -8.67
C GLY A 13 2.02 5.95 -8.06
N HIS A 14 0.76 6.36 -7.99
CA HIS A 14 -0.31 5.56 -7.41
C HIS A 14 -0.88 4.57 -8.43
N TRP A 15 -1.32 3.41 -7.95
CA TRP A 15 -1.92 2.34 -8.74
C TRP A 15 -3.26 1.89 -8.15
N SER A 16 -4.20 1.54 -9.01
CA SER A 16 -5.49 0.97 -8.62
C SER A 16 -5.31 -0.43 -8.03
N HIS A 17 -6.08 -0.81 -7.02
CA HIS A 17 -6.15 -2.19 -6.53
C HIS A 17 -7.57 -2.51 -6.02
N PRO A 18 -8.11 -3.73 -6.18
CA PRO A 18 -9.47 -4.06 -5.76
C PRO A 18 -9.70 -3.94 -4.25
N LEU A 19 -8.62 -4.06 -3.47
CA LEU A 19 -8.65 -3.93 -2.01
C LEU A 19 -8.46 -2.49 -1.54
N LEU A 20 -8.32 -1.48 -2.42
CA LEU A 20 -8.24 -0.09 -1.98
C LEU A 20 -9.50 0.28 -1.17
N GLY A 21 -9.29 0.85 0.02
CA GLY A 21 -10.34 1.16 1.00
C GLY A 21 -10.84 -0.04 1.79
N GLN A 22 -10.37 -1.25 1.52
CA GLN A 22 -10.76 -2.47 2.22
C GLN A 22 -9.82 -2.80 3.38
N ARG A 23 -10.37 -3.52 4.35
CA ARG A 23 -9.60 -4.11 5.45
C ARG A 23 -8.78 -5.29 4.90
N VAL A 24 -7.51 -5.34 5.26
CA VAL A 24 -6.56 -6.36 4.85
C VAL A 24 -5.76 -6.89 6.04
N VAL A 25 -5.35 -8.15 5.96
CA VAL A 25 -4.38 -8.77 6.86
C VAL A 25 -3.00 -8.65 6.21
N ASP A 26 -2.01 -8.19 6.96
CA ASP A 26 -0.62 -8.10 6.54
C ASP A 26 0.24 -9.17 7.22
N HIS A 27 0.54 -10.23 6.48
CA HIS A 27 1.26 -11.39 7.00
C HIS A 27 2.74 -11.09 7.29
N ALA A 28 3.33 -10.09 6.63
CA ALA A 28 4.74 -9.73 6.86
C ALA A 28 4.94 -9.03 8.21
N ASN A 29 3.88 -8.49 8.81
CA ASN A 29 3.90 -7.78 10.09
C ASN A 29 3.11 -8.53 11.18
N GLY A 30 3.13 -9.86 11.15
CA GLY A 30 2.51 -10.69 12.20
C GLY A 30 0.99 -10.67 12.17
N ASP A 31 0.41 -10.80 10.97
CA ASP A 31 -1.03 -10.76 10.72
C ASP A 31 -1.69 -9.46 11.21
N ARG A 32 -0.94 -8.35 11.17
CA ARG A 32 -1.46 -7.04 11.54
C ARG A 32 -2.56 -6.62 10.57
N ILE A 33 -3.66 -6.12 11.11
CA ILE A 33 -4.81 -5.69 10.32
C ILE A 33 -4.77 -4.18 10.10
N GLY A 34 -5.04 -3.75 8.87
CA GLY A 34 -5.19 -2.35 8.49
C GLY A 34 -6.12 -2.15 7.29
N VAL A 35 -6.36 -0.91 6.90
CA VAL A 35 -7.08 -0.55 5.67
C VAL A 35 -6.06 -0.24 4.58
N LEU A 36 -6.16 -0.86 3.41
CA LEU A 36 -5.30 -0.53 2.27
C LEU A 36 -5.68 0.84 1.70
N ARG A 37 -4.82 1.83 1.90
CA ARG A 37 -5.07 3.24 1.51
C ARG A 37 -4.50 3.60 0.15
N ALA A 38 -3.33 3.05 -0.18
CA ALA A 38 -2.67 3.30 -1.45
C ALA A 38 -1.77 2.14 -1.86
N LEU A 39 -1.54 2.04 -3.17
CA LEU A 39 -0.46 1.27 -3.76
C LEU A 39 0.46 2.27 -4.48
N ALA A 40 1.59 2.61 -3.88
CA ALA A 40 2.48 3.68 -4.36
C ALA A 40 3.93 3.46 -3.90
N PRO A 41 4.93 4.00 -4.61
CA PRO A 41 6.32 3.99 -4.19
C PRO A 41 6.51 4.57 -2.79
N ASP A 42 7.35 3.92 -1.98
CA ASP A 42 7.78 4.44 -0.69
C ASP A 42 9.07 5.25 -0.81
N VAL A 43 9.14 6.34 -0.06
CA VAL A 43 10.31 7.20 0.06
C VAL A 43 11.08 6.75 1.29
N LYS A 44 11.87 5.69 1.15
CA LYS A 44 12.74 5.23 2.24
C LYS A 44 13.92 6.19 2.39
N GLY A 45 13.96 6.93 3.50
CA GLY A 45 15.10 7.76 3.88
C GLY A 45 14.79 8.75 4.99
N THR A 46 15.81 9.16 5.74
CA THR A 46 15.74 10.27 6.71
C THR A 46 15.86 11.64 6.03
N ASP A 47 15.83 11.66 4.70
CA ASP A 47 16.02 12.87 3.92
C ASP A 47 14.73 13.70 3.94
N LEU A 48 14.72 14.73 4.77
CA LEU A 48 13.58 15.63 4.96
C LEU A 48 13.40 16.63 3.81
N ARG A 49 14.19 16.51 2.73
CA ARG A 49 14.06 17.38 1.56
C ARG A 49 12.77 17.06 0.79
N PRO A 50 12.14 18.06 0.16
CA PRO A 50 10.99 17.81 -0.70
C PRO A 50 11.28 16.79 -1.79
N VAL A 51 10.39 15.82 -1.94
CA VAL A 51 10.44 14.84 -3.02
C VAL A 51 9.92 15.52 -4.30
N LEU A 52 10.84 15.98 -5.15
CA LEU A 52 10.52 16.74 -6.37
C LEU A 52 10.11 15.85 -7.56
N ARG A 53 10.23 14.53 -7.42
CA ARG A 53 9.87 13.54 -8.43
C ARG A 53 9.37 12.27 -7.77
N VAL A 54 8.45 11.56 -8.41
CA VAL A 54 8.00 10.23 -7.96
C VAL A 54 9.23 9.31 -7.89
N PRO A 55 9.47 8.61 -6.75
CA PRO A 55 10.56 7.65 -6.66
C PRO A 55 10.43 6.55 -7.71
N ASP A 56 11.55 6.20 -8.33
CA ASP A 56 11.66 5.05 -9.23
C ASP A 56 11.89 3.77 -8.41
N THR A 57 10.89 3.43 -7.59
CA THR A 57 10.88 2.21 -6.77
C THR A 57 9.56 1.46 -7.00
N PRO A 58 9.54 0.12 -6.89
CA PRO A 58 8.31 -0.64 -6.98
C PRO A 58 7.26 -0.13 -5.97
N PRO A 59 5.97 -0.10 -6.34
CA PRO A 59 4.93 0.33 -5.43
C PRO A 59 4.76 -0.65 -4.27
N VAL A 60 4.46 -0.11 -3.08
CA VAL A 60 4.17 -0.88 -1.87
C VAL A 60 2.76 -0.59 -1.38
N ALA A 61 2.21 -1.48 -0.57
CA ALA A 61 0.91 -1.31 0.06
C ALA A 61 1.05 -0.38 1.28
N TRP A 62 0.35 0.75 1.26
CA TRP A 62 0.24 1.67 2.40
C TRP A 62 -1.00 1.33 3.21
N LEU A 63 -0.80 0.93 4.47
CA LEU A 63 -1.86 0.49 5.37
C LEU A 63 -2.07 1.49 6.51
N SER A 64 -3.32 1.87 6.73
CA SER A 64 -3.74 2.64 7.90
C SER A 64 -4.23 1.71 9.01
N PRO A 65 -3.87 1.93 10.29
CA PRO A 65 -4.46 1.19 11.40
C PRO A 65 -5.96 1.50 11.52
N GLU A 66 -6.79 0.51 11.87
CA GLU A 66 -8.25 0.70 12.01
C GLU A 66 -8.62 1.73 13.09
N GLY A 67 -7.88 1.75 14.20
CA GLY A 67 -8.09 2.69 15.32
C GLY A 67 -7.37 4.03 15.18
N GLY A 68 -6.75 4.30 14.03
CA GLY A 68 -5.81 5.42 13.86
C GLY A 68 -4.41 5.11 14.38
N GLY A 69 -3.47 6.03 14.13
CA GLY A 69 -2.05 5.86 14.45
C GLY A 69 -1.16 6.12 13.24
N VAL A 70 0.02 5.52 13.23
CA VAL A 70 1.01 5.69 12.16
C VAL A 70 0.78 4.61 11.11
N GLU A 71 0.66 5.04 9.85
CA GLU A 71 0.62 4.16 8.70
C GLU A 71 1.90 3.33 8.58
N TRP A 72 1.81 2.19 7.90
CA TRP A 72 2.99 1.41 7.57
C TRP A 72 2.91 0.89 6.15
N THR A 73 4.07 0.57 5.59
CA THR A 73 4.19 0.03 4.24
C THR A 73 4.53 -1.46 4.29
N THR A 74 3.96 -2.24 3.39
CA THR A 74 4.26 -3.68 3.25
C THR A 74 4.25 -4.10 1.78
N GLY A 75 4.69 -5.33 1.48
CA GLY A 75 4.65 -5.89 0.14
C GLY A 75 3.21 -6.08 -0.33
N LEU A 76 2.93 -5.86 -1.62
CA LEU A 76 1.58 -6.10 -2.14
C LEU A 76 1.20 -7.59 -2.09
N ASP A 77 2.18 -8.48 -2.21
CA ASP A 77 2.02 -9.93 -2.16
C ASP A 77 1.87 -10.49 -0.74
N THR A 78 2.02 -9.65 0.29
CA THR A 78 1.91 -10.05 1.70
C THR A 78 0.55 -9.70 2.31
N ILE A 79 -0.34 -9.09 1.54
CA ILE A 79 -1.67 -8.68 2.01
C ILE A 79 -2.79 -9.52 1.40
N GLU A 80 -3.79 -9.80 2.21
CA GLU A 80 -5.04 -10.43 1.78
C GLU A 80 -6.25 -9.68 2.33
N ALA A 81 -7.41 -9.83 1.69
CA ALA A 81 -8.65 -9.29 2.23
C ALA A 81 -8.95 -9.90 3.60
N ALA A 82 -9.21 -9.08 4.60
CA ALA A 82 -9.71 -9.57 5.89
C ALA A 82 -11.14 -10.07 5.72
N GLN A 83 -11.46 -11.21 6.33
CA GLN A 83 -12.82 -11.78 6.34
C GLN A 83 -13.79 -10.99 7.23
#